data_AF-A0A496XH84-F1
#
_entry.id   AF-A0A496XH84-F1
#
_cell.length_a   1.000
_cell.length_b   1.000
_cell.length_c   1.000
_cell.angle_alpha   90.00
_cell.angle_beta   90.00
_cell.angle_gamma   90.00
#
_symmetry.space_group_name_H-M   'P 1'
#
loop_
_entity.id
_entity.type
_entity.pdbx_description
1 polymer ?
#
loop_
_entity_poly.entity_id
_entity_poly.type
_entity_poly.pdbx_seq_one_letter_code
_entity_poly.pdbx_strand_id
1 'polypeptide(L)'
;MNRSETQSKIAPALVKGLGTLMNPPMRGTNPHFKSKFAALADILDSTRGHLKNCGLVVMQDSSGSVLIMHESGEWVEFPGMPLTPSKSDPQGHVAALTYARRAYLTAALGICGDPDDDGNSASSSGGAAQNTTPCVNAPTGQQGGSDDMSTKNQQSCIYAKAKGLYPSDDMFGGFKRWMKAEWGTDHTGKLTMAQAKEVIDKLVYFEEHPE
;
A
#
# COMPACT_ATOMS: atom_id res chain seq x y z
N MET A 1 0.71 10.51 24.95
CA MET A 1 0.83 9.26 25.72
C MET A 1 0.41 9.57 27.15
N ASN A 2 -0.55 8.82 27.68
CA ASN A 2 -0.99 8.91 29.07
C ASN A 2 -0.56 7.62 29.80
N ARG A 3 -0.49 7.64 31.12
CA ARG A 3 -0.04 6.47 31.90
C ARG A 3 -0.47 6.53 33.36
N SER A 4 -0.46 5.39 34.04
CA SER A 4 -0.62 5.30 35.50
C SER A 4 0.52 6.00 36.26
N GLU A 5 0.24 6.42 37.49
CA GLU A 5 1.20 7.10 38.38
C GLU A 5 2.44 6.23 38.65
N THR A 6 2.25 4.93 38.84
CA THR A 6 3.32 3.95 39.00
C THR A 6 3.51 3.13 37.73
N GLN A 7 4.74 2.63 37.54
CA GLN A 7 5.15 1.84 36.38
C GLN A 7 5.99 0.60 36.78
N SER A 8 5.96 0.23 38.06
CA SER A 8 6.88 -0.73 38.66
C SER A 8 6.60 -2.17 38.22
N LYS A 9 5.39 -2.46 37.77
CA LYS A 9 4.94 -3.79 37.31
C LYS A 9 4.80 -3.84 35.80
N ILE A 10 4.27 -2.80 35.17
CA ILE A 10 4.07 -2.76 33.71
C ILE A 10 5.40 -2.60 32.96
N ALA A 11 6.36 -1.81 33.44
CA ALA A 11 7.63 -1.62 32.73
C ALA A 11 8.40 -2.94 32.50
N PRO A 12 8.65 -3.78 33.52
CA PRO A 12 9.32 -5.07 33.28
C PRO A 12 8.48 -6.02 32.43
N ALA A 13 7.15 -5.99 32.56
CA ALA A 13 6.25 -6.79 31.72
C ALA A 13 6.32 -6.36 30.24
N LEU A 14 6.39 -5.05 29.96
CA LEU A 14 6.56 -4.50 28.61
C LEU A 14 7.90 -4.88 28.02
N VAL A 15 9.00 -4.80 28.79
CA VAL A 15 10.33 -5.23 28.31
C VAL A 15 10.30 -6.70 27.92
N LYS A 16 9.68 -7.55 28.74
CA LYS A 16 9.57 -8.99 28.45
C LYS A 16 8.66 -9.26 27.24
N GLY A 17 7.48 -8.65 27.21
CA GLY A 17 6.46 -8.89 26.21
C GLY A 17 6.75 -8.26 24.85
N LEU A 18 7.19 -7.00 24.81
CA LEU A 18 7.52 -6.34 23.54
C LEU A 18 8.92 -6.74 23.05
N GLY A 19 9.86 -7.00 23.96
CA GLY A 19 11.24 -7.36 23.60
C GLY A 19 11.40 -8.72 22.90
N THR A 20 10.36 -9.56 22.94
CA THR A 20 10.35 -10.87 22.25
C THR A 20 9.22 -10.99 21.23
N LEU A 21 8.50 -9.90 20.97
CA LEU A 21 7.42 -9.87 20.01
C LEU A 21 7.99 -9.82 18.58
N MET A 22 7.42 -10.63 17.70
CA MET A 22 7.82 -10.72 16.29
C MET A 22 6.82 -10.01 15.39
N ASN A 23 7.29 -9.59 14.21
CA ASN A 23 6.43 -8.99 13.21
C ASN A 23 5.38 -10.01 12.69
N PRO A 24 4.11 -9.60 12.52
CA PRO A 24 3.05 -10.45 12.00
C PRO A 24 3.25 -10.75 10.51
N PRO A 25 2.68 -11.85 9.99
CA PRO A 25 2.75 -12.17 8.57
C PRO A 25 1.95 -11.15 7.74
N MET A 26 2.55 -10.67 6.65
CA MET A 26 1.90 -9.73 5.72
C MET A 26 1.10 -10.47 4.65
N ARG A 27 -0.12 -10.91 5.01
CA ARG A 27 -1.02 -11.69 4.13
C ARG A 27 -2.02 -10.86 3.35
N GLY A 28 -2.35 -9.67 3.82
CA GLY A 28 -3.23 -8.75 3.12
C GLY A 28 -2.54 -8.13 1.91
N THR A 29 -3.32 -7.73 0.91
CA THR A 29 -2.83 -7.02 -0.29
C THR A 29 -3.67 -5.78 -0.50
N ASN A 30 -3.02 -4.62 -0.64
CA ASN A 30 -3.72 -3.37 -0.93
C ASN A 30 -4.02 -3.32 -2.44
N PRO A 31 -5.29 -3.28 -2.89
CA PRO A 31 -5.63 -3.27 -4.31
C PRO A 31 -5.08 -2.04 -5.06
N HIS A 32 -4.92 -0.91 -4.36
CA HIS A 32 -4.49 0.35 -4.96
C HIS A 32 -2.98 0.42 -5.15
N PHE A 33 -2.22 -0.06 -4.16
CA PHE A 33 -0.76 0.03 -4.15
C PHE A 33 -0.06 -1.29 -4.50
N LYS A 34 -0.82 -2.39 -4.61
CA LYS A 34 -0.33 -3.77 -4.78
C LYS A 34 0.70 -4.21 -3.72
N SER A 35 0.80 -3.46 -2.63
CA SER A 35 1.67 -3.75 -1.50
C SER A 35 1.03 -4.79 -0.59
N LYS A 36 1.87 -5.61 0.05
CA LYS A 36 1.42 -6.53 1.09
C LYS A 36 1.29 -5.81 2.43
N PHE A 37 0.46 -6.33 3.30
CA PHE A 37 0.26 -5.80 4.65
C PHE A 37 -0.18 -6.88 5.64
N ALA A 38 0.03 -6.66 6.93
CA ALA A 38 -0.51 -7.50 7.99
C ALA A 38 -1.97 -7.11 8.26
N ALA A 39 -2.90 -8.05 8.11
CA ALA A 39 -4.30 -7.76 8.42
C ALA A 39 -4.45 -7.52 9.93
N LEU A 40 -5.48 -6.77 10.33
CA LEU A 40 -5.75 -6.50 11.75
C LEU A 40 -5.89 -7.81 12.55
N ALA A 41 -6.49 -8.85 11.95
CA ALA A 41 -6.60 -10.17 12.54
C ALA A 41 -5.21 -10.80 12.79
N ASP A 42 -4.33 -10.81 11.78
CA ASP A 42 -2.97 -11.36 11.92
C ASP A 42 -2.15 -10.63 13.01
N ILE A 43 -2.31 -9.30 13.12
CA ILE A 43 -1.67 -8.51 14.18
C ILE A 43 -2.21 -8.94 15.56
N LEU A 44 -3.53 -9.04 15.73
CA LEU A 44 -4.13 -9.42 17.01
C LEU A 44 -3.78 -10.86 17.41
N ASP A 45 -3.78 -11.79 16.46
CA ASP A 45 -3.47 -13.20 16.72
C ASP A 45 -2.01 -13.41 17.10
N SER A 46 -1.09 -12.66 16.47
CA SER A 46 0.34 -12.70 16.78
C SER A 46 0.68 -12.08 18.13
N THR A 47 -0.13 -11.13 18.61
CA THR A 47 0.20 -10.30 19.78
C THR A 47 -0.51 -10.74 21.06
N ARG A 48 -1.80 -11.07 21.00
CA ARG A 48 -2.62 -11.35 22.20
C ARG A 48 -2.08 -12.50 23.04
N GLY A 49 -1.69 -13.61 22.41
CA GLY A 49 -1.13 -14.76 23.13
C GLY A 49 0.19 -14.43 23.82
N HIS A 50 1.03 -13.65 23.15
CA HIS A 50 2.33 -13.23 23.66
C HIS A 50 2.20 -12.27 24.87
N LEU A 51 1.37 -11.24 24.74
CA LEU A 51 1.12 -10.26 25.79
C LEU A 51 0.49 -10.91 27.02
N LYS A 52 -0.48 -11.83 26.83
CA LYS A 52 -1.11 -12.58 27.91
C LYS A 52 -0.09 -13.30 28.79
N ASN A 53 0.91 -13.94 28.20
CA ASN A 53 1.97 -14.65 28.94
C ASN A 53 2.88 -13.73 29.76
N CYS A 54 2.80 -12.41 29.52
CA CYS A 54 3.52 -11.39 30.25
C CYS A 54 2.60 -10.60 31.21
N GLY A 55 1.36 -11.04 31.41
CA GLY A 55 0.39 -10.32 32.26
C GLY A 55 -0.12 -9.02 31.63
N LEU A 56 -0.01 -8.87 30.30
CA LEU A 56 -0.40 -7.68 29.56
C LEU A 56 -1.64 -7.94 28.70
N VAL A 57 -2.46 -6.91 28.55
CA VAL A 57 -3.56 -6.86 27.59
C VAL A 57 -3.47 -5.56 26.78
N VAL A 58 -3.89 -5.63 25.52
CA VAL A 58 -4.04 -4.45 24.65
C VAL A 58 -5.50 -4.24 24.29
N MET A 59 -5.95 -3.01 24.37
CA MET A 59 -7.30 -2.58 24.02
C MET A 59 -7.22 -1.41 23.04
N GLN A 60 -8.19 -1.35 22.13
CA GLN A 60 -8.34 -0.23 21.20
C GLN A 60 -9.78 0.24 21.16
N ASP A 61 -9.97 1.55 21.13
CA ASP A 61 -11.27 2.17 20.96
C ASP A 61 -11.57 2.52 19.49
N SER A 62 -12.69 3.21 19.28
CA SER A 62 -13.10 3.70 17.96
C SER A 62 -12.35 4.96 17.49
N SER A 63 -11.50 5.56 18.33
CA SER A 63 -10.64 6.70 17.95
C SER A 63 -9.25 6.23 17.47
N GLY A 64 -8.95 4.94 17.63
CA GLY A 64 -7.63 4.37 17.35
C GLY A 64 -6.67 4.50 18.53
N SER A 65 -7.15 4.95 19.69
CA SER A 65 -6.36 4.99 20.92
C SER A 65 -6.04 3.57 21.38
N VAL A 66 -4.80 3.35 21.81
CA VAL A 66 -4.30 2.04 22.25
C VAL A 66 -3.96 2.08 23.72
N LEU A 67 -4.64 1.27 24.52
CA LEU A 67 -4.37 1.10 25.94
C LEU A 67 -3.68 -0.24 26.17
N ILE A 68 -2.48 -0.22 26.72
CA ILE A 68 -1.78 -1.41 27.23
C ILE A 68 -1.90 -1.41 28.74
N MET A 69 -2.45 -2.48 29.30
CA MET A 69 -2.69 -2.62 30.73
C MET A 69 -2.03 -3.90 31.25
N HIS A 70 -1.44 -3.81 32.43
CA HIS A 70 -0.90 -4.93 33.19
C HIS A 70 -1.93 -5.43 34.21
N GLU A 71 -1.87 -6.71 34.58
CA GLU A 71 -2.78 -7.33 35.58
C GLU A 71 -2.79 -6.63 36.95
N SER A 72 -1.77 -5.84 37.27
CA SER A 72 -1.73 -5.02 38.48
C SER A 72 -2.59 -3.76 38.41
N GLY A 73 -3.18 -3.45 37.25
CA GLY A 73 -3.91 -2.21 36.98
C GLY A 73 -3.02 -1.03 36.54
N GLU A 74 -1.71 -1.22 36.43
CA GLU A 74 -0.83 -0.23 35.79
C GLU A 74 -1.06 -0.22 34.28
N TRP A 75 -0.96 0.94 33.65
CA TRP A 75 -1.32 1.11 32.25
C TRP A 75 -0.52 2.21 31.54
N VAL A 76 -0.46 2.09 30.22
CA VAL A 76 0.06 3.10 29.28
C VAL A 76 -0.93 3.22 28.12
N GLU A 77 -1.31 4.44 27.79
CA GLU A 77 -2.20 4.77 26.69
C GLU A 77 -1.48 5.60 25.63
N PHE A 78 -1.65 5.19 24.38
CA PHE A 78 -1.24 5.92 23.20
C PHE A 78 -2.50 6.50 22.56
N PRO A 79 -2.73 7.82 22.69
CA PRO A 79 -3.87 8.46 22.05
C PRO A 79 -3.82 8.26 20.53
N GLY A 80 -4.95 7.89 19.96
CA GLY A 80 -5.13 7.84 18.52
C GLY A 80 -5.17 9.24 17.93
N MET A 81 -5.01 9.33 16.62
CA MET A 81 -5.29 10.56 15.88
C MET A 81 -6.45 10.29 14.92
N PRO A 82 -7.43 11.20 14.84
CA PRO A 82 -8.53 11.02 13.90
C PRO A 82 -8.01 11.02 12.46
N LEU A 83 -8.44 10.03 11.70
CA LEU A 83 -8.17 9.96 10.27
C LEU A 83 -9.35 10.51 9.49
N THR A 84 -9.05 11.35 8.50
CA THR A 84 -10.07 11.81 7.55
C THR A 84 -10.32 10.71 6.52
N PRO A 85 -11.54 10.17 6.42
CA PRO A 85 -11.83 9.14 5.43
C PRO A 85 -11.83 9.76 4.02
N SER A 86 -11.38 9.00 3.02
CA SER A 86 -11.39 9.45 1.62
C SER A 86 -12.81 9.62 1.06
N LYS A 87 -13.81 8.98 1.68
CA LYS A 87 -15.23 9.10 1.37
C LYS A 87 -16.00 9.35 2.66
N SER A 88 -16.97 10.26 2.62
CA SER A 88 -17.81 10.60 3.77
C SER A 88 -19.01 9.65 3.97
N ASP A 89 -18.95 8.45 3.39
CA ASP A 89 -19.96 7.42 3.54
C ASP A 89 -19.64 6.49 4.73
N PRO A 90 -20.60 5.70 5.23
CA PRO A 90 -20.35 4.77 6.33
C PRO A 90 -19.21 3.78 6.06
N GLN A 91 -19.05 3.35 4.81
CA GLN A 91 -17.98 2.44 4.40
C GLN A 91 -16.60 3.09 4.49
N GLY A 92 -16.46 4.35 4.03
CA GLY A 92 -15.24 5.12 4.13
C GLY A 92 -14.80 5.32 5.58
N HIS A 93 -15.74 5.59 6.49
CA HIS A 93 -15.45 5.69 7.92
C HIS A 93 -14.96 4.36 8.52
N VAL A 94 -15.61 3.24 8.20
CA VAL A 94 -15.19 1.90 8.68
C VAL A 94 -13.81 1.51 8.11
N ALA A 95 -13.54 1.83 6.86
CA ALA A 95 -12.24 1.59 6.24
C ALA A 95 -11.13 2.42 6.91
N ALA A 96 -11.38 3.71 7.14
CA ALA A 96 -10.44 4.60 7.85
C ALA A 96 -10.18 4.10 9.27
N LEU A 97 -11.23 3.69 10.00
CA LEU A 97 -11.08 3.15 11.35
C LEU A 97 -10.27 1.85 11.36
N THR A 98 -10.51 0.95 10.41
CA THR A 98 -9.74 -0.32 10.32
C THR A 98 -8.27 -0.04 10.06
N TYR A 99 -7.96 0.93 9.19
CA TYR A 99 -6.59 1.35 8.91
C TYR A 99 -5.93 2.01 10.13
N ALA A 100 -6.61 2.97 10.77
CA ALA A 100 -6.17 3.61 12.01
C ALA A 100 -5.78 2.58 13.07
N ARG A 101 -6.68 1.63 13.34
CA ARG A 101 -6.47 0.59 14.35
C ARG A 101 -5.22 -0.23 14.09
N ARG A 102 -4.94 -0.62 12.84
CA ARG A 102 -3.69 -1.32 12.53
C ARG A 102 -2.48 -0.43 12.82
N ALA A 103 -2.44 0.77 12.24
CA ALA A 103 -1.30 1.66 12.31
C ALA A 103 -0.95 2.02 13.76
N TYR A 104 -1.94 2.38 14.56
CA TYR A 104 -1.72 2.71 15.97
C TYR A 104 -1.37 1.48 16.81
N LEU A 105 -1.93 0.29 16.51
CA LEU A 105 -1.58 -0.94 17.23
C LEU A 105 -0.13 -1.32 16.97
N THR A 106 0.30 -1.33 15.72
CA THR A 106 1.66 -1.72 15.34
C THR A 106 2.67 -0.72 15.87
N ALA A 107 2.35 0.58 15.86
CA ALA A 107 3.19 1.63 16.45
C ALA A 107 3.32 1.46 17.98
N ALA A 108 2.21 1.24 18.69
CA ALA A 108 2.22 1.06 20.15
C ALA A 108 2.98 -0.20 20.60
N LEU A 109 2.93 -1.27 19.79
CA LEU A 109 3.61 -2.54 20.07
C LEU A 109 5.04 -2.61 19.54
N GLY A 110 5.50 -1.61 18.78
CA GLY A 110 6.84 -1.59 18.20
C GLY A 110 7.07 -2.67 17.13
N ILE A 111 6.02 -3.04 16.39
CA ILE A 111 6.08 -4.06 15.32
C ILE A 111 5.83 -3.43 13.96
N CYS A 112 6.33 -4.07 12.91
CA CYS A 112 6.14 -3.67 11.53
C CYS A 112 5.05 -4.53 10.88
N GLY A 113 3.96 -3.88 10.45
CA GLY A 113 2.81 -4.52 9.81
C GLY A 113 2.62 -4.17 8.33
N ASP A 114 3.49 -3.35 7.77
CA ASP A 114 3.42 -2.85 6.39
C ASP A 114 4.86 -2.71 5.86
N PRO A 115 5.11 -2.79 4.54
CA PRO A 115 6.42 -2.49 3.99
C PRO A 115 6.83 -1.07 4.40
N ASP A 116 8.05 -0.95 4.89
CA ASP A 116 8.64 0.34 5.25
C ASP A 116 8.85 1.14 3.97
N ASP A 117 7.99 2.12 3.74
CA ASP A 117 8.17 3.13 2.69
C ASP A 117 8.98 4.26 3.32
N ASP A 118 10.23 4.40 2.89
CA ASP A 118 11.22 5.39 3.33
C ASP A 118 10.85 6.85 2.95
N GLY A 119 9.55 7.13 2.82
CA GLY A 119 8.98 8.41 2.41
C GLY A 119 8.95 8.61 0.89
N ASN A 120 9.37 7.64 0.09
CA ASN A 120 9.43 7.77 -1.36
C ASN A 120 8.04 7.81 -2.01
N SER A 121 7.02 7.19 -1.40
CA SER A 121 5.65 7.32 -1.90
C SER A 121 5.01 8.67 -1.53
N ALA A 122 5.37 9.25 -0.39
CA ALA A 122 4.86 10.56 0.05
C ALA A 122 5.42 11.74 -0.76
N SER A 123 6.68 11.65 -1.22
CA SER A 123 7.34 12.69 -2.03
C SER A 123 6.86 12.74 -3.50
N SER A 124 6.16 11.71 -3.97
CA SER A 124 5.62 11.65 -5.33
C SER A 124 4.31 12.45 -5.55
N SER A 125 3.74 13.04 -4.49
CA SER A 125 2.53 13.88 -4.56
C SER A 125 2.82 15.37 -4.77
N GLY A 126 3.85 15.70 -5.54
CA GLY A 126 4.25 17.07 -5.85
C GLY A 126 4.21 17.34 -7.35
N GLY A 127 3.06 17.74 -7.90
CA GLY A 127 3.00 18.42 -9.19
C GLY A 127 1.81 18.10 -10.07
N ALA A 128 0.67 18.75 -9.81
CA ALA A 128 -0.16 19.36 -10.86
C ALA A 128 -1.22 20.25 -10.18
N ALA A 129 -0.91 21.54 -10.09
CA ALA A 129 -1.89 22.57 -9.83
C ALA A 129 -2.88 22.61 -10.99
N GLN A 130 -4.20 22.54 -10.74
CA GLN A 130 -5.21 23.21 -11.56
C GLN A 130 -6.44 23.62 -10.72
N ASN A 131 -6.62 24.94 -10.67
CA ASN A 131 -7.81 25.76 -10.42
C ASN A 131 -9.15 25.08 -10.12
N THR A 132 -9.78 25.47 -9.01
CA THR A 132 -11.22 25.31 -8.80
C THR A 132 -11.90 26.65 -8.51
N THR A 133 -12.79 27.06 -9.41
CA THR A 133 -13.99 27.85 -9.10
C THR A 133 -15.15 27.29 -9.95
N PRO A 134 -16.42 27.44 -9.52
CA PRO A 134 -17.20 26.37 -8.89
C PRO A 134 -18.31 25.82 -9.79
N CYS A 135 -18.72 24.56 -9.58
CA CYS A 135 -19.81 23.93 -10.31
C CYS A 135 -21.18 24.18 -9.66
N VAL A 136 -22.12 24.72 -10.45
CA VAL A 136 -23.57 24.68 -10.21
C VAL A 136 -24.15 23.54 -11.05
N ASN A 137 -24.87 22.65 -10.37
CA ASN A 137 -25.93 21.73 -10.78
C ASN A 137 -25.71 20.75 -11.96
N ALA A 138 -25.97 19.48 -11.63
CA ALA A 138 -26.15 18.35 -12.53
C ALA A 138 -27.28 18.57 -13.55
N PRO A 139 -27.31 17.78 -14.65
CA PRO A 139 -28.13 16.58 -14.60
C PRO A 139 -27.50 15.31 -15.21
N THR A 140 -28.00 14.20 -14.68
CA THR A 140 -28.09 12.83 -15.19
C THR A 140 -28.12 12.64 -16.72
N GLY A 141 -27.40 11.62 -17.21
CA GLY A 141 -27.67 10.99 -18.51
C GLY A 141 -26.48 10.32 -19.19
N GLN A 142 -26.49 8.98 -19.20
CA GLN A 142 -26.01 8.02 -20.22
C GLN A 142 -24.77 8.28 -21.14
N GLN A 143 -23.99 7.18 -21.27
CA GLN A 143 -23.24 6.68 -22.45
C GLN A 143 -21.91 7.35 -22.90
N GLY A 144 -20.86 6.51 -22.98
CA GLY A 144 -20.04 6.36 -24.21
C GLY A 144 -18.73 7.15 -24.38
N GLY A 145 -17.59 6.43 -24.33
CA GLY A 145 -16.42 6.61 -25.24
C GLY A 145 -15.27 7.56 -24.85
N SER A 146 -14.06 7.20 -25.34
CA SER A 146 -12.72 7.87 -25.32
C SER A 146 -11.92 7.81 -23.99
N ASP A 147 -10.71 7.24 -23.85
CA ASP A 147 -9.57 7.05 -24.76
C ASP A 147 -8.81 5.73 -24.51
N ASP A 148 -8.62 4.93 -25.56
CA ASP A 148 -8.09 3.55 -25.52
C ASP A 148 -6.60 3.50 -25.94
N MET A 149 -5.75 4.37 -25.36
CA MET A 149 -4.31 4.40 -25.60
C MET A 149 -3.54 3.63 -24.53
N SER A 150 -2.35 3.10 -24.87
CA SER A 150 -1.53 2.30 -23.97
C SER A 150 -1.21 3.05 -22.68
N THR A 151 -1.48 2.39 -21.55
CA THR A 151 -1.25 2.99 -20.24
C THR A 151 0.25 3.13 -19.97
N LYS A 152 0.64 4.10 -19.12
CA LYS A 152 2.06 4.28 -18.71
C LYS A 152 2.69 3.00 -18.15
N ASN A 153 1.90 2.17 -17.46
CA ASN A 153 2.36 0.88 -16.94
C ASN A 153 2.66 -0.12 -18.06
N GLN A 154 1.86 -0.15 -19.13
CA GLN A 154 2.12 -0.98 -20.29
C GLN A 154 3.37 -0.50 -21.05
N GLN A 155 3.53 0.81 -21.24
CA GLN A 155 4.72 1.40 -21.87
C GLN A 155 5.99 1.06 -21.10
N SER A 156 5.98 1.17 -19.78
CA SER A 156 7.11 0.81 -18.91
C SER A 156 7.43 -0.69 -18.95
N CYS A 157 6.42 -1.55 -19.00
CA CYS A 157 6.61 -3.00 -19.11
C CYS A 157 7.27 -3.38 -20.44
N ILE A 158 6.79 -2.79 -21.54
CA ILE A 158 7.38 -2.97 -22.88
C ILE A 158 8.85 -2.52 -22.88
N TYR A 159 9.16 -1.35 -22.29
CA TYR A 159 10.53 -0.85 -22.22
C TYR A 159 11.46 -1.75 -21.41
N ALA A 160 11.00 -2.24 -20.24
CA ALA A 160 11.78 -3.11 -19.38
C ALA A 160 12.12 -4.45 -20.06
N LYS A 161 11.15 -5.04 -20.77
CA LYS A 161 11.34 -6.32 -21.49
C LYS A 161 12.17 -6.16 -22.76
N ALA A 162 11.93 -5.10 -23.53
CA ALA A 162 12.75 -4.77 -24.69
C ALA A 162 14.22 -4.55 -24.31
N LYS A 163 14.50 -3.97 -23.14
CA LYS A 163 15.87 -3.81 -22.64
C LYS A 163 16.61 -5.13 -22.41
N GLY A 164 15.90 -6.19 -22.03
CA GLY A 164 16.49 -7.52 -21.82
C GLY A 164 16.84 -8.22 -23.14
N LEU A 165 16.03 -8.00 -24.18
CA LEU A 165 16.18 -8.64 -25.49
C LEU A 165 17.09 -7.87 -26.46
N TYR A 166 17.17 -6.54 -26.32
CA TYR A 166 17.97 -5.68 -27.18
C TYR A 166 19.00 -4.91 -26.34
N PRO A 167 20.29 -5.30 -26.37
CA PRO A 167 21.36 -4.62 -25.64
C PRO A 167 21.49 -3.13 -26.03
N SER A 168 22.00 -2.31 -25.11
CA SER A 168 21.89 -0.83 -25.13
C SER A 168 22.27 -0.13 -26.45
N ASP A 169 23.22 -0.69 -27.21
CA ASP A 169 23.68 -0.09 -28.48
C ASP A 169 22.69 -0.28 -29.65
N ASP A 170 21.82 -1.30 -29.61
CA ASP A 170 20.75 -1.52 -30.60
C ASP A 170 19.34 -1.43 -29.97
N MET A 171 19.23 -1.12 -28.67
CA MET A 171 17.96 -0.98 -27.93
C MET A 171 17.01 0.03 -28.57
N PHE A 172 17.53 1.14 -29.09
CA PHE A 172 16.72 2.15 -29.79
C PHE A 172 16.55 1.86 -31.28
N GLY A 173 17.32 0.93 -31.84
CA GLY A 173 17.31 0.57 -33.26
C GLY A 173 16.46 -0.68 -33.53
N GLY A 174 16.91 -1.84 -33.03
CA GLY A 174 16.29 -3.15 -33.23
C GLY A 174 14.85 -3.20 -32.77
N PHE A 175 14.57 -2.75 -31.54
CA PHE A 175 13.22 -2.70 -31.01
C PHE A 175 12.29 -1.78 -31.82
N LYS A 176 12.75 -0.60 -32.24
CA LYS A 176 11.94 0.32 -33.07
C LYS A 176 11.69 -0.22 -34.47
N ARG A 177 12.68 -0.90 -35.08
CA ARG A 177 12.52 -1.57 -36.38
C ARG A 177 11.48 -2.67 -36.30
N TRP A 178 11.54 -3.49 -35.25
CA TRP A 178 10.56 -4.54 -34.99
C TRP A 178 9.15 -3.96 -34.76
N MET A 179 9.01 -2.94 -33.90
CA MET A 179 7.70 -2.32 -33.67
C MET A 179 7.12 -1.68 -34.93
N LYS A 180 7.95 -1.04 -35.75
CA LYS A 180 7.52 -0.41 -37.00
C LYS A 180 7.09 -1.45 -38.05
N ALA A 181 7.77 -2.60 -38.11
CA ALA A 181 7.43 -3.68 -39.02
C ALA A 181 6.10 -4.36 -38.66
N GLU A 182 5.85 -4.56 -37.38
CA GLU A 182 4.73 -5.39 -36.91
C GLU A 182 3.47 -4.55 -36.56
N TRP A 183 3.64 -3.32 -36.06
CA TRP A 183 2.53 -2.44 -35.65
C TRP A 183 2.51 -1.08 -36.35
N GLY A 184 3.39 -0.84 -37.34
CA GLY A 184 3.40 0.40 -38.11
C GLY A 184 3.80 1.65 -37.32
N THR A 185 4.26 1.49 -36.07
CA THR A 185 4.66 2.60 -35.19
C THR A 185 5.96 2.29 -34.47
N ASP A 186 6.76 3.32 -34.22
CA ASP A 186 8.00 3.28 -33.45
C ASP A 186 7.84 3.87 -32.04
N HIS A 187 6.60 4.21 -31.65
CA HIS A 187 6.27 4.82 -30.36
C HIS A 187 5.22 3.99 -29.62
N THR A 188 5.58 3.50 -28.44
CA THR A 188 4.70 2.69 -27.57
C THR A 188 3.45 3.44 -27.11
N GLY A 189 3.49 4.77 -27.07
CA GLY A 189 2.35 5.62 -26.74
C GLY A 189 1.31 5.82 -27.86
N LYS A 190 1.57 5.28 -29.05
CA LYS A 190 0.60 5.25 -30.16
C LYS A 190 -0.15 3.91 -30.26
N LEU A 191 0.16 2.96 -29.38
CA LEU A 191 -0.51 1.66 -29.30
C LEU A 191 -1.79 1.78 -28.47
N THR A 192 -2.80 0.97 -28.79
CA THR A 192 -3.96 0.78 -27.89
C THR A 192 -3.60 -0.09 -26.70
N MET A 193 -4.47 -0.16 -25.69
CA MET A 193 -4.26 -1.06 -24.54
C MET A 193 -4.17 -2.53 -24.95
N ALA A 194 -4.97 -2.94 -25.95
CA ALA A 194 -4.94 -4.31 -26.47
C ALA A 194 -3.62 -4.60 -27.21
N GLN A 195 -3.19 -3.70 -28.10
CA GLN A 195 -1.94 -3.83 -28.84
C GLN A 195 -0.72 -3.83 -27.90
N ALA A 196 -0.73 -2.99 -26.88
CA ALA A 196 0.35 -2.95 -25.89
C ALA A 196 0.46 -4.26 -25.09
N LYS A 197 -0.67 -4.94 -24.83
CA LYS A 197 -0.67 -6.26 -24.20
C LYS A 197 -0.08 -7.33 -25.13
N GLU A 198 -0.47 -7.34 -26.40
CA GLU A 198 0.09 -8.28 -27.39
C GLU A 198 1.60 -8.11 -27.60
N VAL A 199 2.10 -6.87 -27.56
CA VAL A 199 3.55 -6.57 -27.61
C VAL A 199 4.26 -7.17 -26.39
N ILE A 200 3.69 -7.04 -25.19
CA ILE A 200 4.26 -7.62 -23.96
C ILE A 200 4.30 -9.15 -24.07
N ASP A 201 3.22 -9.78 -24.52
CA ASP A 201 3.13 -11.24 -24.64
C ASP A 201 4.15 -11.78 -25.65
N LYS A 202 4.37 -11.09 -26.77
CA LYS A 202 5.43 -11.46 -27.75
C LYS A 202 6.85 -11.27 -27.19
N LEU A 203 7.11 -10.19 -26.43
CA LEU A 203 8.41 -9.99 -25.79
C LEU A 203 8.68 -11.04 -24.71
N VAL A 204 7.67 -11.47 -23.95
CA VAL A 204 7.80 -12.60 -23.01
C VAL A 204 8.14 -13.89 -23.76
N TYR A 205 7.45 -14.16 -24.87
CA TYR A 205 7.72 -15.34 -25.68
C TYR A 205 9.16 -15.40 -26.20
N PHE A 206 9.71 -14.28 -26.68
CA PHE A 206 11.10 -14.19 -27.14
C PHE A 206 12.13 -14.30 -26.00
N GLU A 207 11.78 -13.87 -24.80
CA GLU A 207 12.62 -14.05 -23.60
C GLU A 207 12.72 -15.53 -23.20
N GLU A 208 11.64 -16.29 -23.38
CA GLU A 208 11.58 -17.73 -23.08
C GLU A 208 12.15 -18.62 -24.19
N HIS A 209 12.22 -18.12 -25.44
CA HIS A 209 12.69 -18.85 -26.61
C HIS A 209 13.74 -18.03 -27.39
N PRO A 210 14.98 -17.91 -26.86
CA PRO A 210 16.06 -17.26 -27.59
C PRO A 210 16.46 -18.10 -28.82
N GLU A 211 16.39 -17.51 -30.01
CA GLU A 211 16.93 -18.09 -31.26
C GLU A 211 18.46 -18.14 -31.28
#